data_AF-A0A1V6IJH5-F1
#
_entry.id   AF-A0A1V6IJH5-F1
#
_cell.length_a   1.000
_cell.length_b   1.000
_cell.length_c   1.000
_cell.angle_alpha   90.00
_cell.angle_beta   90.00
_cell.angle_gamma   90.00
#
_symmetry.space_group_name_H-M   'P 1'
#
loop_
_entity.id
_entity.type
_entity.pdbx_description
1 polymer ?
#
loop_
_entity_poly.entity_id
_entity_poly.type
_entity_poly.pdbx_seq_one_letter_code
_entity_poly.pdbx_strand_id
1 'polypeptide(L)'
;MARRKRKPTIRANFYSIERIIYRKRKYIYITNPKGYLFSGASTLVKITKEDLPKCFVPARYKKCFGFLRTNKVKSLVYIPNHSNSHFLKDDVLLISYRDEIVQDRGDLYGFKNYQLYIFGLDILTVLKSIRLFSPEVDVSRIEERIRNKKQLLMESNKEIYSLEAENVNLDSFFSYKQMEVAY
;
A
#
# COMPACT_ATOMS: atom_id res chain seq x y z
N MET A 1 -27.62 30.87 3.13
CA MET A 1 -26.77 30.03 4.02
C MET A 1 -26.41 28.74 3.30
N ALA A 2 -25.13 28.50 3.00
CA ALA A 2 -24.69 27.24 2.38
C ALA A 2 -24.81 26.09 3.40
N ARG A 3 -25.60 25.06 3.07
CA ARG A 3 -25.79 23.88 3.91
C ARG A 3 -24.45 23.14 4.02
N ARG A 4 -23.76 23.23 5.17
CA ARG A 4 -22.48 22.55 5.43
C ARG A 4 -22.67 21.05 5.18
N LYS A 5 -22.08 20.49 4.12
CA LYS A 5 -22.14 19.05 3.84
C LYS A 5 -21.54 18.30 5.04
N ARG A 6 -22.30 17.37 5.63
CA ARG A 6 -21.75 16.45 6.63
C ARG A 6 -20.60 15.66 5.98
N LYS A 7 -19.42 15.66 6.60
CA LYS A 7 -18.30 14.85 6.13
C LYS A 7 -18.71 13.36 6.13
N PRO A 8 -18.43 12.61 5.06
CA PRO A 8 -18.78 11.20 4.99
C PRO A 8 -17.98 10.40 6.03
N THR A 9 -18.59 9.37 6.61
CA THR A 9 -17.91 8.50 7.57
C THR A 9 -17.00 7.51 6.83
N ILE A 10 -15.69 7.59 7.09
CA ILE A 10 -14.68 6.71 6.48
C ILE A 10 -14.54 5.42 7.30
N ARG A 11 -15.07 4.31 6.79
CA ARG A 11 -15.10 3.01 7.50
C ARG A 11 -14.03 2.03 7.03
N ALA A 12 -13.86 1.89 5.71
CA ALA A 12 -12.93 0.92 5.15
C ALA A 12 -11.47 1.37 5.25
N ASN A 13 -10.56 0.40 5.13
CA ASN A 13 -9.12 0.65 5.10
C ASN A 13 -8.57 0.79 3.67
N PHE A 14 -9.37 0.46 2.66
CA PHE A 14 -9.03 0.65 1.26
C PHE A 14 -10.23 1.18 0.47
N TYR A 15 -10.00 2.21 -0.33
CA TYR A 15 -10.95 2.76 -1.28
C TYR A 15 -10.31 2.81 -2.66
N SER A 16 -10.90 2.13 -3.65
CA SER A 16 -10.38 2.14 -5.01
C SER A 16 -11.10 3.14 -5.91
N ILE A 17 -10.41 3.60 -6.93
CA ILE A 17 -10.93 4.43 -8.02
C ILE A 17 -11.82 3.58 -8.94
N GLU A 18 -11.49 2.30 -9.05
CA GLU A 18 -12.13 1.33 -9.92
C GLU A 18 -12.57 0.08 -9.18
N ARG A 19 -13.55 -0.64 -9.74
CA ARG A 19 -13.78 -2.05 -9.41
C ARG A 19 -13.73 -2.90 -10.67
N ILE A 20 -13.35 -4.16 -10.50
CA ILE A 20 -13.32 -5.13 -11.59
C ILE A 20 -14.66 -5.86 -11.61
N ILE A 21 -15.26 -5.94 -12.79
CA ILE A 21 -16.41 -6.81 -13.07
C ILE A 21 -16.03 -7.81 -14.15
N TYR A 22 -16.64 -8.99 -14.09
CA TYR A 22 -16.51 -10.00 -15.14
C TYR A 22 -17.76 -9.98 -16.02
N ARG A 23 -17.61 -9.66 -17.30
CA ARG A 23 -18.71 -9.59 -18.26
C ARG A 23 -18.24 -10.02 -19.65
N LYS A 24 -19.04 -10.81 -20.37
CA LYS A 24 -18.72 -11.30 -21.72
C LYS A 24 -17.31 -11.91 -21.81
N ARG A 25 -16.96 -12.77 -20.84
CA ARG A 25 -15.65 -13.44 -20.73
C ARG A 25 -14.43 -12.51 -20.60
N LYS A 26 -14.63 -11.24 -20.21
CA LYS A 26 -13.56 -10.27 -20.02
C LYS A 26 -13.67 -9.60 -18.64
N TYR A 27 -12.51 -9.32 -18.04
CA TYR A 27 -12.42 -8.44 -16.88
C TYR A 27 -12.48 -6.99 -17.37
N ILE A 28 -13.37 -6.21 -16.79
CA ILE A 28 -13.58 -4.81 -17.15
C ILE A 28 -13.44 -3.97 -15.88
N TYR A 29 -12.58 -2.95 -15.95
CA TYR A 29 -12.45 -1.94 -14.94
C TYR A 29 -13.56 -0.90 -15.13
N ILE A 30 -14.31 -0.64 -14.07
CA ILE A 30 -15.33 0.38 -14.07
C ILE A 30 -15.02 1.44 -13.02
N THR A 31 -15.14 2.69 -13.43
CA THR A 31 -14.97 3.86 -12.58
C THR A 31 -16.31 4.58 -12.41
N ASN A 32 -16.36 5.55 -11.51
CA ASN A 32 -17.51 6.43 -11.39
C ASN A 32 -17.21 7.81 -12.01
N PRO A 33 -18.05 8.34 -12.92
CA PRO A 33 -17.79 9.62 -13.58
C PRO A 33 -17.80 10.82 -12.63
N LYS A 34 -18.39 10.69 -11.43
CA LYS A 34 -18.40 11.75 -10.40
C LYS A 34 -17.18 11.68 -9.47
N GLY A 35 -16.22 10.78 -9.72
CA GLY A 35 -15.03 10.60 -8.88
C GLY A 35 -15.31 9.88 -7.54
N TYR A 36 -16.48 9.25 -7.39
CA TYR A 36 -16.80 8.45 -6.22
C TYR A 36 -16.01 7.16 -6.18
N LEU A 37 -15.47 6.84 -5.00
CA LEU A 37 -14.63 5.67 -4.77
C LEU A 37 -15.46 4.42 -4.45
N PHE A 38 -14.82 3.26 -4.60
CA PHE A 38 -15.33 1.96 -4.20
C PHE A 38 -14.69 1.51 -2.89
N SER A 39 -15.51 1.30 -1.85
CA SER A 39 -15.07 0.68 -0.60
C SER A 39 -14.63 -0.76 -0.85
N GLY A 40 -13.38 -1.09 -0.49
CA GLY A 40 -12.82 -2.44 -0.60
C GLY A 40 -12.78 -3.00 -2.03
N ALA A 41 -12.74 -2.14 -3.05
CA ALA A 41 -12.85 -2.50 -4.47
C ALA A 41 -14.17 -3.17 -4.87
N SER A 42 -15.26 -2.87 -4.17
CA SER A 42 -16.57 -3.50 -4.47
C SER A 42 -17.73 -2.51 -4.43
N THR A 43 -17.94 -1.84 -3.31
CA THR A 43 -19.17 -1.06 -3.08
C THR A 43 -18.93 0.42 -3.37
N LEU A 44 -19.65 0.98 -4.36
CA LEU A 44 -19.60 2.41 -4.65
C LEU A 44 -20.12 3.23 -3.48
N VAL A 45 -19.37 4.25 -3.06
CA VAL A 45 -19.72 5.13 -1.94
C VAL A 45 -19.60 6.60 -2.34
N LYS A 46 -20.39 7.49 -1.73
CA LYS A 46 -20.32 8.94 -1.98
C LYS A 46 -19.15 9.60 -1.23
N ILE A 47 -17.95 9.10 -1.49
CA ILE A 47 -16.66 9.57 -0.95
C ILE A 47 -15.77 9.81 -2.15
N THR A 48 -15.16 10.99 -2.26
CA THR A 48 -14.11 11.27 -3.25
C THR A 48 -12.72 11.17 -2.61
N LYS A 49 -11.66 11.34 -3.40
CA LYS A 49 -10.28 11.41 -2.90
C LYS A 49 -10.11 12.53 -1.87
N GLU A 50 -10.76 13.67 -2.10
CA GLU A 50 -10.66 14.88 -1.27
C GLU A 50 -11.32 14.70 0.10
N ASP A 51 -12.27 13.75 0.21
CA ASP A 51 -12.91 13.39 1.48
C ASP A 51 -12.00 12.50 2.36
N LEU A 52 -10.95 11.88 1.80
CA LEU A 52 -10.07 10.98 2.52
C LEU A 52 -9.07 11.76 3.41
N PRO A 53 -8.84 11.32 4.66
CA PRO A 53 -7.78 11.87 5.49
C PRO A 53 -6.39 11.69 4.87
N LYS A 54 -5.41 12.53 5.27
CA LYS A 54 -4.02 12.46 4.79
C LYS A 54 -3.31 11.12 5.03
N CYS A 55 -3.82 10.31 5.97
CA CYS A 55 -3.34 8.95 6.21
C CYS A 55 -3.81 7.90 5.19
N PHE A 56 -4.51 8.32 4.13
CA PHE A 56 -4.81 7.47 2.99
C PHE A 56 -3.84 7.77 1.85
N VAL A 57 -3.00 6.79 1.50
CA VAL A 57 -1.97 6.96 0.46
C VAL A 57 -2.26 6.13 -0.78
N PRO A 58 -1.83 6.58 -1.97
CA PRO A 58 -1.98 5.81 -3.20
C PRO A 58 -1.36 4.41 -3.06
N ALA A 59 -2.11 3.39 -3.44
CA ALA A 59 -1.66 2.00 -3.49
C ALA A 59 -2.56 1.17 -4.41
N ARG A 60 -2.11 -0.02 -4.78
CA ARG A 60 -2.91 -1.03 -5.46
C ARG A 60 -3.27 -2.18 -4.54
N TYR A 61 -4.54 -2.57 -4.57
CA TYR A 61 -5.04 -3.76 -3.90
C TYR A 61 -6.10 -4.44 -4.77
N LYS A 62 -6.10 -5.78 -4.82
CA LYS A 62 -6.98 -6.58 -5.71
C LYS A 62 -6.97 -6.09 -7.16
N LYS A 63 -5.77 -5.79 -7.68
CA LYS A 63 -5.54 -5.26 -9.04
C LYS A 63 -6.20 -3.90 -9.34
N CYS A 64 -6.71 -3.19 -8.33
CA CYS A 64 -7.36 -1.89 -8.49
C CYS A 64 -6.50 -0.78 -7.90
N PHE A 65 -6.38 0.35 -8.60
CA PHE A 65 -5.79 1.57 -8.07
C PHE A 65 -6.70 2.22 -7.01
N GLY A 66 -6.10 2.70 -5.93
CA GLY A 66 -6.86 3.27 -4.83
C GLY A 66 -6.00 3.94 -3.77
N PHE A 67 -6.60 4.05 -2.59
CA PHE A 67 -6.03 4.70 -1.42
C PHE A 67 -6.15 3.78 -0.21
N LEU A 68 -5.02 3.55 0.45
CA LEU A 68 -4.86 2.66 1.59
C LEU A 68 -4.67 3.48 2.87
N ARG A 69 -5.45 3.16 3.91
CA ARG A 69 -5.33 3.75 5.25
C ARG A 69 -4.07 3.25 5.95
N THR A 70 -3.31 4.14 6.57
CA THR A 70 -2.07 3.78 7.29
C THR A 70 -2.10 4.05 8.79
N ASN A 71 -2.94 4.96 9.28
CA ASN A 71 -3.00 5.37 10.69
C ASN A 71 -3.69 4.37 11.66
N LYS A 72 -3.99 3.16 11.19
CA LYS A 72 -4.66 2.11 11.97
C LYS A 72 -3.98 0.76 11.77
N VAL A 73 -2.81 0.76 11.15
CA VAL A 73 -2.05 -0.48 10.95
C VAL A 73 -1.60 -0.96 12.32
N LYS A 74 -1.77 -2.26 12.57
CA LYS A 74 -1.38 -2.90 13.83
C LYS A 74 -0.15 -3.78 13.68
N SER A 75 -0.05 -4.48 12.54
CA SER A 75 1.03 -5.44 12.30
C SER A 75 1.35 -5.51 10.81
N LEU A 76 2.63 -5.71 10.51
CA LEU A 76 3.18 -5.78 9.17
C LEU A 76 4.09 -7.00 9.04
N VAL A 77 4.05 -7.65 7.89
CA VAL A 77 5.06 -8.65 7.51
C VAL A 77 5.51 -8.39 6.08
N TYR A 78 6.81 -8.22 5.92
CA TYR A 78 7.45 -8.08 4.62
C TYR A 78 8.04 -9.41 4.15
N ILE A 79 7.66 -9.82 2.94
CA ILE A 79 8.06 -11.06 2.30
C ILE A 79 8.80 -10.69 1.00
N PRO A 80 10.15 -10.67 1.02
CA PRO A 80 10.93 -10.47 -0.18
C PRO A 80 10.87 -11.71 -1.06
N ASN A 81 10.70 -11.49 -2.35
CA ASN A 81 10.94 -12.46 -3.39
C ASN A 81 12.42 -12.42 -3.79
N HIS A 82 13.13 -13.51 -3.57
CA HIS A 82 14.54 -13.66 -3.95
C HIS A 82 14.73 -14.49 -5.23
N SER A 83 13.66 -15.08 -5.79
CA SER A 83 13.78 -16.08 -6.85
C SER A 83 13.88 -15.49 -8.26
N ASN A 84 13.49 -14.23 -8.47
CA ASN A 84 13.35 -13.65 -9.81
C ASN A 84 14.18 -12.38 -10.06
N SER A 85 15.16 -12.08 -9.21
CA SER A 85 16.07 -10.92 -9.32
C SER A 85 15.41 -9.54 -9.44
N HIS A 86 14.10 -9.39 -9.22
CA HIS A 86 13.42 -8.09 -9.35
C HIS A 86 13.54 -7.23 -8.08
N PHE A 87 13.59 -5.91 -8.26
CA PHE A 87 13.54 -4.95 -7.17
C PHE A 87 12.10 -4.61 -6.78
N LEU A 88 11.64 -5.10 -5.62
CA LEU A 88 10.32 -4.90 -5.02
C LEU A 88 9.11 -5.43 -5.79
N LYS A 89 9.18 -5.56 -7.12
CA LYS A 89 8.07 -5.89 -8.03
C LYS A 89 7.20 -7.04 -7.55
N ASP A 90 7.83 -8.11 -7.07
CA ASP A 90 7.18 -9.33 -6.60
C ASP A 90 7.29 -9.52 -5.08
N ASP A 91 7.79 -8.51 -4.37
CA ASP A 91 7.81 -8.50 -2.91
C ASP A 91 6.42 -8.19 -2.38
N VAL A 92 6.10 -8.72 -1.21
CA VAL A 92 4.77 -8.60 -0.60
C VAL A 92 4.89 -7.91 0.74
N LEU A 93 4.03 -6.93 1.00
CA LEU A 93 3.79 -6.40 2.34
C LEU A 93 2.39 -6.81 2.79
N LEU A 94 2.32 -7.68 3.80
CA LEU A 94 1.09 -8.06 4.48
C LEU A 94 0.74 -7.02 5.55
N ILE A 95 -0.54 -6.67 5.64
CA ILE A 95 -1.02 -5.60 6.51
C ILE A 95 -2.22 -6.09 7.31
N SER A 96 -2.12 -5.95 8.63
CA SER A 96 -3.22 -6.17 9.57
C SER A 96 -3.60 -4.88 10.27
N TYR A 97 -4.91 -4.71 10.50
CA TYR A 97 -5.52 -3.60 11.23
C TYR A 97 -6.14 -4.05 12.56
N ARG A 98 -6.12 -5.35 12.87
CA ARG A 98 -6.87 -5.93 14.00
C ARG A 98 -6.01 -6.79 14.89
N ASP A 99 -5.21 -7.65 14.29
CA ASP A 99 -4.51 -8.73 14.97
C ASP A 99 -3.02 -8.73 14.62
N GLU A 100 -2.21 -9.40 15.43
CA GLU A 100 -0.83 -9.67 15.07
C GLU A 100 -0.78 -10.70 13.94
N ILE A 101 0.06 -10.45 12.93
CA ILE A 101 0.30 -11.40 11.84
C ILE A 101 1.25 -12.48 12.37
N VAL A 102 0.82 -13.74 12.28
CA VAL A 102 1.59 -14.89 12.77
C VAL A 102 1.82 -15.89 11.64
N GLN A 103 2.90 -16.67 11.73
CA GLN A 103 3.17 -17.72 10.75
C GLN A 103 2.06 -18.78 10.75
N ASP A 104 1.68 -19.20 9.54
CA ASP A 104 0.74 -20.27 9.30
C ASP A 104 1.08 -20.95 7.98
N ARG A 105 1.56 -22.20 8.05
CA ARG A 105 2.02 -22.95 6.87
C ARG A 105 0.90 -23.33 5.89
N GLY A 106 -0.37 -23.12 6.25
CA GLY A 106 -1.52 -23.41 5.38
C GLY A 106 -1.99 -22.25 4.49
N ASP A 107 -1.51 -21.02 4.73
CA ASP A 107 -1.91 -19.84 3.96
C ASP A 107 -1.02 -19.63 2.71
N LEU A 108 -1.56 -18.92 1.70
CA LEU A 108 -0.87 -18.54 0.47
C LEU A 108 0.51 -17.92 0.69
N TYR A 109 0.67 -17.08 1.71
CA TYR A 109 1.92 -16.41 2.03
C TYR A 109 2.64 -17.01 3.24
N GLY A 110 2.13 -18.09 3.83
CA GLY A 110 2.70 -18.69 5.03
C GLY A 110 2.39 -17.90 6.32
N PHE A 111 1.40 -17.01 6.29
CA PHE A 111 0.98 -16.19 7.43
C PHE A 111 -0.54 -16.11 7.52
N LYS A 112 -1.10 -15.85 8.70
CA LYS A 112 -2.53 -15.55 8.88
C LYS A 112 -2.75 -14.19 9.54
N ASN A 113 -4.01 -13.83 9.73
CA ASN A 113 -4.46 -12.59 10.41
C ASN A 113 -4.18 -11.27 9.68
N TYR A 114 -3.63 -11.29 8.46
CA TYR A 114 -3.57 -10.10 7.62
C TYR A 114 -4.93 -9.87 6.91
N GLN A 115 -5.28 -8.61 6.63
CA GLN A 115 -6.50 -8.29 5.87
C GLN A 115 -6.19 -7.84 4.43
N LEU A 116 -5.04 -7.20 4.22
CA LEU A 116 -4.62 -6.66 2.94
C LEU A 116 -3.17 -7.08 2.67
N TYR A 117 -2.82 -7.07 1.39
CA TYR A 117 -1.45 -7.27 0.92
C TYR A 117 -1.21 -6.34 -0.27
N ILE A 118 -0.01 -5.79 -0.38
CA ILE A 118 0.41 -4.92 -1.48
C ILE A 118 1.76 -5.40 -2.03
N PHE A 119 2.13 -4.93 -3.22
CA PHE A 119 3.36 -5.31 -3.91
C PHE A 119 4.12 -4.11 -4.45
N GLY A 120 5.37 -4.33 -4.84
CA GLY A 120 6.11 -3.37 -5.64
C GLY A 120 6.45 -2.09 -4.89
N LEU A 121 6.61 -1.01 -5.67
CA LEU A 121 6.95 0.31 -5.15
C LEU A 121 5.89 0.91 -4.22
N ASP A 122 4.65 0.39 -4.25
CA ASP A 122 3.59 0.81 -3.34
C ASP A 122 3.98 0.54 -1.87
N ILE A 123 4.85 -0.47 -1.63
CA ILE A 123 5.42 -0.79 -0.32
C ILE A 123 6.14 0.44 0.27
N LEU A 124 6.99 1.12 -0.52
CA LEU A 124 7.75 2.28 -0.03
C LEU A 124 6.84 3.44 0.38
N THR A 125 5.82 3.73 -0.43
CA THR A 125 4.83 4.78 -0.17
C THR A 125 4.06 4.48 1.12
N VAL A 126 3.66 3.23 1.32
CA VAL A 126 2.89 2.80 2.48
C VAL A 126 3.75 2.81 3.74
N LEU A 127 4.99 2.29 3.71
CA LEU A 127 5.91 2.32 4.85
C LEU A 127 6.18 3.76 5.32
N LYS A 128 6.48 4.67 4.38
CA LYS A 128 6.66 6.10 4.68
C LYS A 128 5.45 6.68 5.42
N SER A 129 4.25 6.33 4.98
CA SER A 129 3.01 6.83 5.57
C SER A 129 2.69 6.20 6.92
N ILE A 130 2.94 4.90 7.09
CA ILE A 130 2.78 4.21 8.38
C ILE A 130 3.68 4.84 9.42
N ARG A 131 4.95 5.09 9.09
CA ARG A 131 5.87 5.78 10.01
C ARG A 131 5.36 7.15 10.47
N LEU A 132 4.67 7.88 9.58
CA LEU A 132 4.11 9.21 9.90
C LEU A 132 2.81 9.16 10.71
N PHE A 133 1.98 8.13 10.51
CA PHE A 133 0.61 8.11 11.04
C PHE A 133 0.29 6.96 12.01
N SER A 134 1.20 6.00 12.16
CA SER A 134 1.17 4.87 13.10
C SER A 134 2.60 4.65 13.65
N PRO A 135 3.16 5.63 14.38
CA PRO A 135 4.54 5.57 14.90
C PRO A 135 4.79 4.41 15.87
N GLU A 136 3.74 3.82 16.43
CA GLU A 136 3.79 2.61 17.25
C GLU A 136 4.16 1.35 16.46
N VAL A 137 4.02 1.37 15.13
CA VAL A 137 4.42 0.27 14.25
C VAL A 137 5.83 0.53 13.75
N ASP A 138 6.80 -0.21 14.29
CA ASP A 138 8.18 -0.13 13.83
C ASP A 138 8.33 -0.73 12.43
N VAL A 139 8.76 0.12 11.49
CA VAL A 139 9.03 -0.27 10.10
C VAL A 139 10.52 -0.40 9.79
N SER A 140 11.41 -0.02 10.71
CA SER A 140 12.86 0.09 10.49
C SER A 140 13.47 -1.22 9.97
N ARG A 141 13.10 -2.35 10.57
CA ARG A 141 13.56 -3.67 10.14
C ARG A 141 13.12 -4.03 8.72
N ILE A 142 11.95 -3.55 8.27
CA ILE A 142 11.50 -3.75 6.89
C ILE A 142 12.31 -2.86 5.95
N GLU A 143 12.51 -1.59 6.30
CA GLU A 143 13.32 -0.65 5.52
C GLU A 143 14.75 -1.16 5.32
N GLU A 144 15.38 -1.68 6.38
CA GLU A 144 16.71 -2.30 6.32
C GLU A 144 16.75 -3.48 5.35
N ARG A 145 15.76 -4.39 5.41
CA ARG A 145 15.67 -5.54 4.49
C ARG A 145 15.53 -5.09 3.04
N ILE A 146 14.81 -3.99 2.77
CA ILE A 146 14.69 -3.42 1.43
C ILE A 146 16.03 -2.83 0.96
N ARG A 147 16.76 -2.13 1.84
CA ARG A 147 18.11 -1.61 1.53
C ARG A 147 19.08 -2.74 1.20
N ASN A 148 19.10 -3.79 2.02
CA ASN A 148 19.96 -4.95 1.80
C ASN A 148 19.61 -5.64 0.47
N LYS A 149 18.32 -5.77 0.14
CA LYS A 149 17.91 -6.31 -1.17
C LYS A 149 18.39 -5.42 -2.33
N LYS A 150 18.29 -4.09 -2.22
CA LYS A 150 18.82 -3.16 -3.25
C LYS A 150 20.33 -3.34 -3.44
N GLN A 151 21.09 -3.45 -2.34
CA GLN A 151 22.53 -3.65 -2.37
C GLN A 151 22.91 -4.98 -3.02
N LEU A 152 22.28 -6.07 -2.59
CA LEU A 152 22.50 -7.40 -3.18
C LEU A 152 22.22 -7.40 -4.68
N LEU A 153 21.15 -6.72 -5.11
CA LEU A 153 20.82 -6.63 -6.53
C LEU A 153 21.88 -5.86 -7.33
N MET A 154 22.43 -4.79 -6.77
CA MET A 154 23.53 -4.03 -7.38
C MET A 154 24.77 -4.90 -7.59
N GLU A 155 25.06 -5.80 -6.65
CA GLU A 155 26.20 -6.70 -6.68
C GLU A 155 25.98 -7.91 -7.59
N SER A 156 24.77 -8.49 -7.58
CA SER A 156 24.48 -9.77 -8.25
C SER A 156 23.92 -9.64 -9.67
N ASN A 157 23.21 -8.55 -9.97
CA ASN A 157 22.54 -8.37 -11.26
C ASN A 157 22.41 -6.88 -11.64
N LYS A 158 23.51 -6.32 -12.15
CA LYS A 158 23.64 -4.89 -12.48
C LYS A 158 22.62 -4.42 -13.53
N GLU A 159 22.24 -5.26 -14.48
CA GLU A 159 21.24 -4.91 -15.50
C GLU A 159 19.87 -4.63 -14.87
N ILE A 160 19.37 -5.57 -14.06
CA ILE A 160 18.09 -5.38 -13.37
C ILE A 160 18.17 -4.24 -12.34
N TYR A 161 19.30 -4.10 -11.65
CA TYR A 161 19.53 -2.94 -10.78
C TYR A 161 19.33 -1.62 -11.51
N SER A 162 19.99 -1.42 -12.66
CA SER A 162 19.87 -0.17 -13.43
C SER A 162 18.46 0.07 -13.97
N LEU A 163 17.74 -0.99 -14.35
CA LEU A 163 16.37 -0.87 -14.84
C LEU A 163 15.34 -0.56 -13.75
N GLU A 164 15.48 -1.17 -12.57
CA GLU A 164 14.41 -1.18 -11.56
C GLU A 164 14.73 -0.43 -10.27
N ALA A 165 16.00 -0.39 -9.86
CA ALA A 165 16.39 0.01 -8.51
C ALA A 165 17.23 1.28 -8.43
N GLU A 166 18.09 1.53 -9.42
CA GLU A 166 19.08 2.61 -9.43
C GLU A 166 18.43 3.96 -9.12
N ASN A 167 17.37 4.29 -9.86
CA ASN A 167 16.63 5.55 -9.73
C ASN A 167 15.70 5.63 -8.51
N VAL A 168 15.56 4.55 -7.73
CA VAL A 168 14.72 4.55 -6.53
C VAL A 168 15.53 5.09 -5.35
N ASN A 169 15.32 6.37 -5.04
CA ASN A 169 15.95 7.02 -3.89
C ASN A 169 15.28 6.58 -2.58
N LEU A 170 15.78 5.51 -1.96
CA LEU A 170 15.26 4.98 -0.70
C LEU A 170 15.34 6.00 0.44
N ASP A 171 16.32 6.90 0.46
CA ASP A 171 16.40 7.93 1.50
C ASP A 171 15.29 8.96 1.39
N SER A 172 14.78 9.25 0.19
CA SER A 172 13.59 10.10 0.02
C SER A 172 12.32 9.48 0.61
N PHE A 173 12.27 8.15 0.68
CA PHE A 173 11.19 7.40 1.32
C PHE A 173 11.44 7.25 2.82
N PHE A 174 12.68 6.99 3.22
CA PHE A 174 13.02 6.60 4.58
C PHE A 174 13.55 7.74 5.47
N SER A 175 13.85 8.91 4.92
CA SER A 175 14.25 10.08 5.71
C SER A 175 13.10 10.64 6.54
N TYR A 176 13.45 11.05 7.76
CA TYR A 176 12.61 11.87 8.63
C TYR A 176 12.65 13.30 8.10
N LYS A 177 11.61 13.72 7.39
CA LYS A 177 11.17 15.11 7.47
C LYS A 177 9.75 15.09 7.97
N GLN A 178 9.54 15.68 9.16
CA GLN A 178 8.25 16.28 9.47
C GLN A 178 7.90 17.12 8.23
N MET A 179 6.91 16.70 7.46
CA MET A 179 6.31 17.64 6.52
C MET A 179 5.73 18.72 7.41
N GLU A 180 6.34 19.90 7.39
CA GLU A 180 5.72 21.11 7.90
C GLU A 180 4.31 21.15 7.32
N VAL A 181 3.35 20.91 8.19
CA VAL A 181 1.95 21.08 7.87
C VAL A 181 1.76 22.59 7.85
N ALA A 182 1.99 23.21 6.70
CA ALA A 182 1.56 24.57 6.46
C ALA A 182 0.05 24.64 6.73
N TYR A 183 -0.32 25.50 7.67
CA TYR A 183 -1.67 25.76 8.15
C TYR A 183 -2.55 26.40 7.08
#